data_AF-A0AAN8JRG5-F1
#
_entry.id   AF-A0AAN8JRG5-F1
#
_cell.length_a   1.000
_cell.length_b   1.000
_cell.length_c   1.000
_cell.angle_alpha   90.00
_cell.angle_beta   90.00
_cell.angle_gamma   90.00
#
_symmetry.space_group_name_H-M   'P 1'
#
loop_
_entity.id
_entity.type
_entity.pdbx_description
1 polymer ?
#
loop_
_entity_poly.entity_id
_entity_poly.type
_entity_poly.pdbx_seq_one_letter_code
_entity_poly.pdbx_strand_id
1 'polypeptide(L)'
;MEPYVKLVITPLIDIINRPNTPKTLLENTAITIGRIGLVCAQEVAPLLQQFIRQWCTSLRNIRDNEEKDSAFRGVCLMISANPGGVVQDFIFFCDAVASWVHPKQDLKEMFYKILHGFKNQVGDENWEKFSDQFPQPLRERLAVNYGV
;
A
#
# COMPACT_ATOMS: atom_id res chain seq x y z
N MET A 1 4.67 11.44 18.88
CA MET A 1 5.31 11.21 17.56
C MET A 1 5.05 12.36 16.61
N GLU A 2 3.81 12.85 16.51
CA GLU A 2 3.38 13.95 15.62
C GLU A 2 4.38 15.10 15.36
N PRO A 3 5.00 15.76 16.37
CA PRO A 3 5.91 16.89 16.10
C PRO A 3 7.19 16.49 15.33
N TYR A 4 7.56 15.22 15.35
CA TYR A 4 8.77 14.71 14.69
C TYR A 4 8.48 14.08 13.32
N VAL A 5 7.21 13.82 12.98
CA VAL A 5 6.84 13.12 11.73
C VAL A 5 7.37 13.86 10.52
N LYS A 6 7.16 15.18 10.44
CA LYS A 6 7.62 16.00 9.30
C LYS A 6 9.15 16.00 9.14
N LEU A 7 9.90 15.88 10.23
CA LEU A 7 11.37 15.87 10.19
C LEU A 7 11.92 14.57 9.59
N VAL A 8 11.18 13.47 9.75
CA VAL A 8 11.64 12.13 9.36
C VAL A 8 11.01 11.67 8.05
N ILE A 9 9.74 12.02 7.80
CA ILE A 9 9.01 11.52 6.64
C ILE A 9 9.57 12.05 5.33
N THR A 10 9.96 13.33 5.27
CA THR A 10 10.47 13.94 4.04
C THR A 10 11.78 13.28 3.58
N PRO A 11 12.82 13.11 4.44
CA PRO A 11 14.01 12.34 4.05
C PRO A 11 13.72 10.90 3.62
N LEU A 12 12.74 10.22 4.25
CA LEU A 12 12.37 8.85 3.86
C LEU A 12 11.71 8.81 2.47
N ILE A 13 10.87 9.79 2.14
CA ILE A 13 10.29 9.95 0.80
C ILE A 13 11.38 10.23 -0.24
N ASP A 14 12.40 11.02 0.11
CA ASP A 14 13.53 11.25 -0.79
C ASP A 14 14.35 9.97 -1.01
N ILE A 15 14.58 9.16 0.03
CA ILE A 15 15.32 7.90 -0.06
C ILE A 15 14.57 6.87 -0.89
N ILE A 16 13.26 6.69 -0.67
CA ILE A 16 12.49 5.64 -1.36
C ILE A 16 12.35 5.91 -2.86
N ASN A 17 12.42 7.18 -3.27
CA ASN A 17 12.37 7.60 -4.68
C ASN A 17 13.76 7.76 -5.32
N ARG A 18 14.84 7.58 -4.56
CA ARG A 18 16.20 7.78 -5.07
C ARG A 18 16.59 6.66 -6.04
N PRO A 19 17.04 6.97 -7.28
CA PRO A 19 17.51 5.97 -8.21
C PRO A 19 18.78 5.27 -7.71
N ASN A 20 19.00 4.03 -8.16
CA ASN A 20 20.19 3.23 -7.79
C ASN A 20 20.35 2.98 -6.29
N THR A 21 19.26 3.02 -5.52
CA THR A 21 19.27 2.74 -4.09
C THR A 21 19.25 1.23 -3.83
N PRO A 22 20.10 0.69 -2.93
CA PRO A 22 20.10 -0.73 -2.60
C PRO A 22 18.74 -1.24 -2.14
N LYS A 23 18.34 -2.44 -2.61
CA LYS A 23 17.04 -3.05 -2.31
C LYS A 23 16.72 -3.07 -0.82
N THR A 24 17.66 -3.53 0.01
CA THR A 24 17.47 -3.62 1.47
C THR A 24 17.22 -2.25 2.11
N LEU A 25 17.79 -1.17 1.58
CA LEU A 25 17.51 0.17 2.08
C LEU A 25 16.10 0.62 1.70
N LEU A 26 15.65 0.34 0.47
CA LEU A 26 14.29 0.64 0.03
C LEU A 26 13.24 -0.12 0.85
N GLU A 27 13.48 -1.41 1.12
CA GLU A 27 12.63 -2.25 1.96
C GLU A 27 12.47 -1.69 3.38
N ASN A 28 13.60 -1.35 4.03
CA ASN A 28 13.58 -0.76 5.37
C ASN A 28 12.94 0.63 5.40
N THR A 29 13.17 1.44 4.36
CA THR A 29 12.55 2.76 4.22
C THR A 29 11.03 2.62 4.10
N ALA A 30 10.56 1.69 3.26
CA ALA A 30 9.13 1.41 3.10
C ALA A 30 8.49 0.89 4.40
N ILE A 31 9.12 -0.07 5.09
CA ILE A 31 8.65 -0.55 6.39
C ILE A 31 8.53 0.60 7.39
N THR A 32 9.53 1.49 7.44
CA THR A 32 9.56 2.63 8.36
C THR A 32 8.43 3.62 8.05
N ILE A 33 8.24 4.00 6.77
CA ILE A 33 7.12 4.86 6.35
C ILE A 33 5.78 4.25 6.75
N GLY A 34 5.59 2.95 6.51
CA GLY A 34 4.38 2.23 6.90
C GLY A 34 4.15 2.28 8.41
N ARG A 35 5.18 2.03 9.23
CA ARG A 35 5.08 2.10 10.70
C ARG A 35 4.81 3.51 11.23
N ILE A 36 5.35 4.55 10.59
CA ILE A 36 4.98 5.94 10.94
C ILE A 36 3.50 6.17 10.64
N GLY A 37 3.01 5.73 9.46
CA GLY A 37 1.60 5.81 9.10
C GLY A 37 0.67 5.00 10.01
N LEU A 38 1.17 3.94 10.66
CA LEU A 38 0.41 3.18 11.66
C LEU A 38 0.09 3.99 12.92
N VAL A 39 0.96 4.94 13.29
CA VAL A 39 0.81 5.77 14.49
C VAL A 39 0.28 7.17 14.16
N CYS A 40 0.66 7.71 13.00
CA CYS A 40 0.41 9.09 12.57
C CYS A 40 -0.18 9.10 11.14
N ALA A 41 -1.28 8.38 10.94
CA ALA A 41 -1.89 8.22 9.62
C ALA A 41 -2.31 9.57 9.00
N GLN A 42 -2.87 10.48 9.80
CA GLN A 42 -3.39 11.76 9.34
C GLN A 42 -2.29 12.69 8.81
N GLU A 43 -1.10 12.60 9.40
CA GLU A 43 0.05 13.42 9.03
C GLU A 43 0.73 12.92 7.76
N VAL A 44 0.74 11.60 7.53
CA VAL A 44 1.45 10.97 6.41
C VAL A 44 0.54 10.75 5.19
N ALA A 45 -0.76 10.52 5.40
CA ALA A 45 -1.73 10.28 4.32
C ALA A 45 -1.76 11.35 3.21
N PRO A 46 -1.58 12.66 3.47
CA PRO A 46 -1.46 13.67 2.42
C PRO A 46 -0.26 13.47 1.47
N LEU A 47 0.77 12.75 1.92
CA LEU A 47 2.01 12.50 1.17
C LEU A 47 1.97 11.16 0.40
N LEU A 48 0.86 10.42 0.47
CA LEU A 48 0.78 9.04 -0.03
C LEU A 48 1.14 8.91 -1.52
N GLN A 49 0.66 9.84 -2.35
CA GLN A 49 0.99 9.89 -3.79
C GLN A 49 2.49 9.99 -4.07
N GLN A 50 3.27 10.54 -3.14
CA GLN A 50 4.70 10.78 -3.35
C GLN A 50 5.55 9.51 -3.20
N PHE A 51 5.03 8.46 -2.54
CA PHE A 51 5.83 7.27 -2.26
C PHE A 51 5.13 5.94 -2.56
N ILE A 52 3.79 5.92 -2.68
CA ILE A 52 3.02 4.66 -2.67
C ILE A 52 3.47 3.68 -3.75
N ARG A 53 3.80 4.17 -4.95
CA ARG A 53 4.29 3.34 -6.05
C ARG A 53 5.59 2.60 -5.70
N GLN A 54 6.60 3.32 -5.21
CA GLN A 54 7.89 2.72 -4.83
C GLN A 54 7.76 1.87 -3.57
N TRP A 55 6.89 2.27 -2.64
CA TRP A 55 6.57 1.52 -1.43
C TRP A 55 5.99 0.14 -1.76
N CYS A 56 4.96 0.07 -2.62
CA CYS A 56 4.36 -1.17 -3.07
C CYS A 56 5.39 -2.06 -3.79
N THR A 57 6.18 -1.46 -4.69
CA THR A 57 7.22 -2.17 -5.45
C THR A 57 8.31 -2.77 -4.55
N SER A 58 8.65 -2.07 -3.46
CA SER A 58 9.65 -2.53 -2.49
C SER A 58 9.13 -3.69 -1.64
N LEU A 59 7.89 -3.59 -1.13
CA LEU A 59 7.37 -4.58 -0.19
C LEU A 59 6.73 -5.82 -0.82
N ARG A 60 6.33 -5.77 -2.09
CA ARG A 60 5.70 -6.93 -2.76
C ARG A 60 6.60 -8.17 -2.83
N ASN A 61 7.92 -8.00 -2.72
CA ASN A 61 8.88 -9.11 -2.80
C ASN A 61 9.36 -9.59 -1.42
N ILE A 62 8.89 -8.96 -0.33
CA ILE A 62 9.24 -9.36 1.04
C ILE A 62 8.31 -10.49 1.47
N ARG A 63 8.87 -11.48 2.16
CA ARG A 63 8.11 -12.58 2.78
C ARG A 63 7.16 -12.04 3.85
N ASP A 64 6.05 -12.72 4.05
CA ASP A 64 5.10 -12.35 5.10
C ASP A 64 5.76 -12.52 6.47
N ASN A 65 5.88 -11.40 7.18
CA ASN A 65 6.46 -11.31 8.51
C ASN A 65 5.86 -10.13 9.30
N GLU A 66 6.25 -9.97 10.55
CA GLU A 66 5.70 -8.92 11.43
C GLU A 66 6.06 -7.50 10.96
N GLU A 67 7.21 -7.30 10.30
CA GLU A 67 7.56 -5.98 9.75
C GLU A 67 6.64 -5.59 8.59
N LYS A 68 6.43 -6.51 7.64
CA LYS A 68 5.51 -6.34 6.52
C LYS A 68 4.08 -6.12 7.04
N ASP A 69 3.62 -6.90 8.03
CA ASP A 69 2.29 -6.77 8.62
C ASP A 69 2.08 -5.35 9.19
N SER A 70 3.00 -4.90 10.06
CA SER A 70 2.93 -3.56 10.64
C SER A 70 2.96 -2.44 9.59
N ALA A 71 3.75 -2.60 8.54
CA ALA A 71 3.86 -1.62 7.47
C ALA A 71 2.56 -1.52 6.64
N PHE A 72 1.97 -2.66 6.27
CA PHE A 72 0.72 -2.71 5.51
C PHE A 72 -0.47 -2.19 6.31
N ARG A 73 -0.54 -2.46 7.62
CA ARG A 73 -1.56 -1.84 8.48
C ARG A 73 -1.50 -0.32 8.42
N GLY A 74 -0.31 0.25 8.53
CA GLY A 74 -0.13 1.69 8.45
C GLY A 74 -0.53 2.27 7.09
N VAL A 75 -0.15 1.63 5.98
CA VAL A 75 -0.63 2.05 4.65
C VAL A 75 -2.15 1.93 4.53
N CYS A 76 -2.77 0.89 5.07
CA CYS A 76 -4.22 0.77 5.04
C CYS A 76 -4.92 1.90 5.83
N LEU A 77 -4.37 2.30 6.97
CA LEU A 77 -4.88 3.46 7.73
C LEU A 77 -4.70 4.76 6.95
N MET A 78 -3.55 4.96 6.31
CA MET A 78 -3.30 6.15 5.49
C MET A 78 -4.22 6.22 4.27
N ILE A 79 -4.44 5.11 3.57
CA ILE A 79 -5.39 5.05 2.44
C ILE A 79 -6.81 5.32 2.94
N SER A 80 -7.20 4.81 4.11
CA SER A 80 -8.52 5.08 4.68
C SER A 80 -8.70 6.57 5.01
N ALA A 81 -7.64 7.25 5.44
CA ALA A 81 -7.65 8.69 5.71
C ALA A 81 -7.60 9.56 4.45
N ASN A 82 -6.91 9.10 3.39
CA ASN A 82 -6.82 9.81 2.11
C ASN A 82 -6.89 8.83 0.91
N PRO A 83 -8.10 8.34 0.53
CA PRO A 83 -8.25 7.40 -0.58
C PRO A 83 -7.80 7.99 -1.92
N GLY A 84 -7.99 9.31 -2.10
CA GLY A 84 -7.51 10.05 -3.28
C GLY A 84 -5.99 9.94 -3.48
N GLY A 85 -5.26 9.64 -2.41
CA GLY A 85 -3.81 9.48 -2.42
C GLY A 85 -3.29 8.27 -3.19
N VAL A 86 -4.13 7.26 -3.45
CA VAL A 86 -3.67 6.01 -4.09
C VAL A 86 -4.29 5.78 -5.48
N VAL A 87 -5.29 6.57 -5.89
CA VAL A 87 -6.10 6.30 -7.09
C VAL A 87 -5.28 6.07 -8.35
N GLN A 88 -4.27 6.91 -8.60
CA GLN A 88 -3.43 6.81 -9.82
C GLN A 88 -2.53 5.57 -9.84
N ASP A 89 -2.11 5.10 -8.67
CA ASP A 89 -1.17 3.99 -8.50
C ASP A 89 -1.85 2.77 -7.85
N PHE A 90 -3.18 2.68 -7.91
CA PHE A 90 -3.95 1.68 -7.18
C PHE A 90 -3.63 0.23 -7.60
N ILE A 91 -3.21 0.04 -8.86
CA ILE A 91 -2.71 -1.25 -9.36
C ILE A 91 -1.49 -1.75 -8.57
N PHE A 92 -0.59 -0.85 -8.14
CA PHE A 92 0.57 -1.22 -7.34
C PHE A 92 0.16 -1.66 -5.93
N PHE A 93 -0.87 -1.03 -5.36
CA PHE A 93 -1.43 -1.47 -4.10
C PHE A 93 -2.08 -2.85 -4.22
N CYS A 94 -2.87 -3.09 -5.28
CA CYS A 94 -3.48 -4.38 -5.57
C CYS A 94 -2.44 -5.50 -5.68
N ASP A 95 -1.36 -5.27 -6.43
CA ASP A 95 -0.25 -6.21 -6.59
C ASP A 95 0.50 -6.47 -5.29
N ALA A 96 0.73 -5.43 -4.48
CA ALA A 96 1.33 -5.57 -3.15
C ALA A 96 0.43 -6.37 -2.19
N VAL A 97 -0.89 -6.18 -2.23
CA VAL A 97 -1.86 -6.99 -1.47
C VAL A 97 -1.87 -8.45 -1.94
N ALA A 98 -1.82 -8.70 -3.25
CA ALA A 98 -1.78 -10.04 -3.83
C ALA A 98 -0.45 -10.77 -3.61
N SER A 99 0.58 -10.09 -3.07
CA SER A 99 1.84 -10.70 -2.65
C SER A 99 1.75 -11.46 -1.32
N TRP A 100 0.70 -11.21 -0.53
CA TRP A 100 0.46 -11.88 0.73
C TRP A 100 -0.05 -13.31 0.51
N VAL A 101 0.55 -14.27 1.21
CA VAL A 101 0.17 -15.68 1.19
C VAL A 101 -0.76 -16.00 2.37
N HIS A 102 -0.38 -15.56 3.58
CA HIS A 102 -1.12 -15.84 4.81
C HIS A 102 -1.25 -14.59 5.70
N PRO A 103 -1.95 -13.53 5.23
CA PRO A 103 -2.18 -12.35 6.06
C PRO A 103 -3.03 -12.71 7.29
N LYS A 104 -2.76 -12.06 8.42
CA LYS A 104 -3.63 -12.15 9.60
C LYS A 104 -5.04 -11.70 9.24
N GLN A 105 -6.05 -12.27 9.91
CA GLN A 105 -7.46 -12.07 9.55
C GLN A 105 -7.86 -10.59 9.56
N ASP A 106 -7.43 -9.85 10.58
CA ASP A 106 -7.69 -8.42 10.72
C ASP A 106 -7.02 -7.58 9.63
N LEU A 107 -5.78 -7.90 9.23
CA LEU A 107 -5.12 -7.27 8.09
C LEU A 107 -5.83 -7.61 6.76
N LYS A 108 -6.27 -8.86 6.59
CA LYS A 108 -7.04 -9.29 5.42
C LYS A 108 -8.35 -8.51 5.28
N GLU A 109 -9.02 -8.23 6.40
CA GLU A 109 -10.22 -7.40 6.43
C GLU A 109 -9.94 -5.94 6.05
N MET A 110 -8.79 -5.37 6.42
CA MET A 110 -8.38 -4.04 5.96
C MET A 110 -8.20 -4.00 4.44
N PHE A 111 -7.53 -5.01 3.87
CA PHE A 111 -7.38 -5.13 2.42
C PHE A 111 -8.74 -5.23 1.72
N TYR A 112 -9.62 -6.09 2.23
CA TYR A 112 -10.97 -6.25 1.71
C TYR A 112 -11.72 -4.91 1.67
N LYS A 113 -11.72 -4.17 2.78
CA LYS A 113 -12.41 -2.87 2.87
C LYS A 113 -11.88 -1.84 1.87
N ILE A 114 -10.57 -1.78 1.67
CA ILE A 114 -9.96 -0.84 0.70
C ILE A 114 -10.29 -1.24 -0.73
N LEU A 115 -10.14 -2.53 -1.09
CA LEU A 115 -10.42 -3.03 -2.43
C LEU A 115 -11.89 -2.81 -2.82
N HIS A 116 -12.82 -3.22 -1.95
CA HIS A 116 -14.25 -3.01 -2.18
C HIS A 116 -14.64 -1.53 -2.11
N GLY A 117 -14.01 -0.75 -1.23
CA GLY A 117 -14.21 0.70 -1.18
C GLY A 117 -13.86 1.38 -2.50
N PHE A 118 -12.72 1.03 -3.09
CA PHE A 118 -12.32 1.55 -4.40
C PHE A 118 -13.26 1.08 -5.51
N LYS A 119 -13.59 -0.22 -5.57
CA LYS A 119 -14.53 -0.78 -6.55
C LYS A 119 -15.88 -0.06 -6.50
N ASN A 120 -16.45 0.14 -5.31
CA ASN A 120 -17.71 0.83 -5.12
C ASN A 120 -17.64 2.31 -5.53
N GLN A 121 -16.48 2.96 -5.32
CA GLN A 121 -16.29 4.36 -5.68
C GLN A 121 -16.22 4.56 -7.21
N VAL A 122 -15.56 3.66 -7.93
CA VAL A 122 -15.45 3.77 -9.40
C VAL A 122 -16.66 3.18 -10.13
N GLY A 123 -17.39 2.25 -9.50
CA GLY A 123 -18.51 1.52 -10.06
C GLY A 123 -18.08 0.29 -10.87
N ASP A 124 -18.97 -0.70 -11.00
CA ASP A 124 -18.66 -2.02 -11.57
C ASP A 124 -18.09 -1.94 -13.00
N GLU A 125 -18.67 -1.13 -13.88
CA GLU A 125 -18.20 -1.02 -15.27
C GLU A 125 -16.78 -0.43 -15.38
N ASN A 126 -16.45 0.56 -14.54
CA ASN A 126 -15.12 1.15 -14.54
C ASN A 126 -14.11 0.26 -13.82
N TRP A 127 -14.55 -0.47 -12.79
CA TRP A 127 -13.73 -1.48 -12.15
C TRP A 127 -13.35 -2.59 -13.13
N GLU A 128 -14.29 -3.08 -13.95
CA GLU A 128 -14.02 -4.10 -14.97
C GLU A 128 -12.94 -3.62 -15.94
N LYS A 129 -13.12 -2.43 -16.55
CA LYS A 129 -12.13 -1.79 -17.45
C LYS A 129 -10.77 -1.56 -16.79
N PHE A 130 -10.75 -1.27 -15.50
CA PHE A 130 -9.52 -1.09 -14.74
C PHE A 130 -8.84 -2.44 -14.47
N SER A 131 -9.60 -3.45 -14.06
CA SER A 131 -9.13 -4.80 -13.76
C SER A 131 -8.63 -5.55 -15.00
N ASP A 132 -9.11 -5.20 -16.20
CA ASP A 132 -8.62 -5.73 -17.47
C ASP A 132 -7.17 -5.32 -17.78
N GLN A 133 -6.68 -4.26 -17.14
CA GLN A 133 -5.27 -3.84 -17.25
C GLN A 133 -4.36 -4.68 -16.34
N PHE A 134 -4.93 -5.50 -15.45
CA PHE A 134 -4.16 -6.33 -14.54
C PHE A 134 -3.59 -7.54 -15.27
N PRO A 135 -2.37 -7.98 -14.93
CA PRO A 135 -1.90 -9.30 -15.32
C PRO A 135 -2.88 -10.38 -14.83
N GLN A 136 -3.15 -11.39 -15.66
CA GLN A 136 -4.11 -12.46 -15.33
C GLN A 136 -3.89 -13.09 -13.93
N PRO A 137 -2.64 -13.41 -13.50
CA PRO A 137 -2.41 -13.98 -12.16
C PRO A 137 -2.81 -13.04 -11.02
N LEU A 138 -2.70 -11.72 -11.22
CA LEU A 138 -3.10 -10.73 -10.24
C LEU A 138 -4.63 -10.71 -10.09
N ARG A 139 -5.34 -10.65 -11.23
CA ARG A 139 -6.82 -10.65 -11.25
C ARG A 139 -7.39 -11.90 -10.59
N GLU A 140 -6.85 -13.07 -10.89
CA GLU A 140 -7.28 -14.34 -10.29
C GLU A 140 -7.05 -14.35 -8.77
N ARG A 141 -5.89 -13.87 -8.30
CA ARG A 141 -5.61 -13.81 -6.85
C ARG A 141 -6.55 -12.87 -6.11
N LEU A 142 -6.86 -11.71 -6.69
CA LEU A 142 -7.77 -10.74 -6.08
C LEU A 142 -9.20 -11.28 -6.03
N ALA A 143 -9.65 -11.92 -7.10
CA ALA A 143 -10.96 -12.56 -7.16
C ALA A 143 -11.08 -13.69 -6.12
N VAL A 144 -10.09 -14.59 -6.05
CA VAL A 144 -10.12 -15.75 -5.11
C VAL A 144 -10.04 -15.31 -3.65
N ASN A 145 -9.20 -14.33 -3.33
CA ASN A 145 -8.94 -13.98 -1.92
C ASN A 145 -9.84 -12.87 -1.37
N TYR A 146 -10.35 -11.98 -2.23
CA TYR A 146 -11.08 -10.77 -1.85
C TYR A 146 -12.39 -10.57 -2.61
N GLY A 147 -12.67 -11.33 -3.67
CA GLY A 147 -13.93 -11.23 -4.42
C GLY A 147 -14.10 -9.93 -5.20
N VAL A 148 -12.98 -9.30 -5.61
CA VAL A 148 -12.96 -8.12 -6.49
C VAL A 148 -12.43 -8.45 -7.87
#